data_AF-K9P0T2-F1
#
_entry.id   AF-K9P0T2-F1
#
_cell.length_a   1.000
_cell.length_b   1.000
_cell.length_c   1.000
_cell.angle_alpha   90.00
_cell.angle_beta   90.00
_cell.angle_gamma   90.00
#
_symmetry.space_group_name_H-M   'P 1'
#
loop_
_entity.id
_entity.type
_entity.pdbx_description
1 polymer ?
#
loop_
_entity_poly.entity_id
_entity_poly.type
_entity_poly.pdbx_seq_one_letter_code
_entity_poly.pdbx_strand_id
1 'polypeptide(L)'
;MGGITSSIAAKFAFFPPTPPSYTVIPDDSRGGQLYIPEAPRRDGVNVDVLKLPNCKGNDIVAIHVKNHKASATLLYSHGNAADLGQMFE
;
A
#
# COMPACT_ATOMS: atom_id res chain seq x y z
N MET A 1 0.26 -12.80 -35.22
CA MET A 1 0.13 -11.35 -34.99
C MET A 1 0.21 -11.08 -33.48
N GLY A 2 1.36 -11.37 -32.86
CA GLY A 2 1.49 -11.46 -31.39
C GLY A 2 2.85 -10.98 -30.88
N GLY A 3 3.22 -9.74 -31.17
CA GLY A 3 4.56 -9.22 -30.84
C GLY A 3 4.66 -7.77 -30.40
N ILE A 4 3.55 -7.02 -30.33
CA ILE A 4 3.60 -5.57 -30.05
C ILE A 4 2.77 -5.18 -28.80
N THR A 5 1.86 -6.04 -28.36
CA THR A 5 1.07 -5.82 -27.12
C THR A 5 1.77 -6.30 -25.84
N SER A 6 2.98 -6.88 -25.95
CA SER A 6 3.68 -7.51 -24.82
C SER A 6 4.54 -6.53 -24.00
N SER A 7 5.25 -5.57 -24.61
CA SER A 7 6.23 -4.77 -23.85
C SER A 7 5.64 -3.62 -23.04
N ILE A 8 4.59 -2.95 -23.54
CA ILE A 8 3.91 -1.85 -22.85
C ILE A 8 2.99 -2.41 -21.75
N ALA A 9 2.20 -3.46 -22.05
CA ALA A 9 1.37 -4.11 -21.04
C ALA A 9 2.21 -4.76 -19.95
N ALA A 10 3.35 -5.40 -20.27
CA ALA A 10 4.30 -5.87 -19.27
C ALA A 10 4.88 -4.68 -18.47
N LYS A 11 5.24 -3.58 -19.13
CA LYS A 11 5.74 -2.41 -18.40
C LYS A 11 4.74 -1.89 -17.36
N PHE A 12 3.47 -1.77 -17.70
CA PHE A 12 2.43 -1.35 -16.75
C PHE A 12 2.07 -2.45 -15.72
N ALA A 13 2.23 -3.73 -16.06
CA ALA A 13 1.98 -4.85 -15.14
C ALA A 13 3.16 -5.16 -14.18
N PHE A 14 4.35 -4.58 -14.41
CA PHE A 14 5.54 -4.82 -13.58
C PHE A 14 6.22 -3.56 -13.03
N PHE A 15 5.93 -2.37 -13.55
CA PHE A 15 6.54 -1.12 -13.09
C PHE A 15 5.44 -0.21 -12.50
N PRO A 16 5.24 -0.22 -11.17
CA PRO A 16 4.40 0.79 -10.52
C PRO A 16 4.93 2.20 -10.84
N PRO A 17 4.06 3.23 -10.80
CA PRO A 17 4.45 4.60 -11.11
C PRO A 17 5.65 5.04 -10.26
N THR A 18 6.57 5.78 -10.89
CA THR A 18 7.71 6.40 -10.21
C THR A 18 7.61 7.91 -10.38
N PRO A 19 7.35 8.68 -9.29
CA PRO A 19 7.12 8.24 -7.91
C PRO A 19 5.77 7.52 -7.70
N PRO A 20 5.62 6.72 -6.62
CA PRO A 20 4.35 6.08 -6.27
C PRO A 20 3.25 7.13 -6.05
N SER A 21 1.98 6.75 -6.26
CA SER A 21 0.84 7.67 -6.10
C SER A 21 0.38 7.83 -4.64
N TYR A 22 1.12 7.27 -3.69
CA TYR A 22 0.89 7.41 -2.26
C TYR A 22 2.17 7.83 -1.54
N THR A 23 2.01 8.53 -0.43
CA THR A 23 3.11 8.90 0.46
C THR A 23 2.93 8.27 1.83
N VAL A 24 4.03 8.00 2.54
CA VAL A 24 3.98 7.49 3.92
C VAL A 24 4.72 8.46 4.80
N ILE A 25 3.98 9.22 5.60
CA ILE A 25 4.52 10.27 6.45
C ILE A 25 4.17 10.03 7.93
N PRO A 26 5.05 10.43 8.86
CA PRO A 26 4.74 10.38 10.28
C PRO A 26 3.68 11.43 10.66
N ASP A 27 2.78 11.06 11.55
CA ASP A 27 1.83 11.97 12.20
C ASP A 27 2.41 12.39 13.56
N ASP A 28 2.95 13.61 13.61
CA ASP A 28 3.52 14.19 14.84
C ASP A 28 2.47 14.33 15.95
N SER A 29 1.18 14.47 15.59
CA SER A 29 0.08 14.56 16.56
C SER A 29 -0.25 13.22 17.21
N ARG A 30 0.17 12.10 16.60
CA ARG A 30 -0.03 10.73 17.10
C ARG A 30 1.27 10.07 17.53
N GLY A 31 2.26 10.87 17.95
CA GLY A 31 3.53 10.35 18.46
C GLY A 31 4.38 9.66 17.39
N GLY A 32 4.30 10.11 16.14
CA GLY A 32 5.12 9.59 15.03
C GLY A 32 4.53 8.37 14.33
N GLN A 33 3.26 8.04 14.58
CA GLN A 33 2.57 6.97 13.85
C GLN A 33 2.51 7.29 12.35
N LEU A 34 2.85 6.32 11.49
CA LEU A 34 2.81 6.54 10.05
C LEU A 34 1.36 6.57 9.53
N TYR A 35 1.13 7.35 8.47
CA TYR A 35 -0.12 7.35 7.72
C TYR A 35 0.11 7.64 6.23
N ILE A 36 -0.93 7.36 5.44
CA ILE A 36 -1.01 7.68 4.01
C ILE A 36 -2.01 8.83 3.84
N PRO A 37 -1.59 10.04 3.44
CA PRO A 37 -2.48 11.18 3.25
C PRO A 37 -3.55 10.96 2.19
N GLU A 38 -3.21 10.21 1.14
CA GLU A 38 -4.07 9.93 0.00
C GLU A 38 -5.15 8.87 0.33
N ALA A 39 -5.02 8.16 1.46
CA ALA A 39 -5.99 7.17 1.91
C ALA A 39 -7.09 7.83 2.76
N PRO A 40 -8.38 7.47 2.56
CA PRO A 40 -9.49 8.05 3.30
C PRO A 40 -9.39 7.69 4.79
N ARG A 41 -9.22 8.72 5.63
CA ARG A 41 -9.30 8.62 7.09
C ARG A 41 -10.78 8.58 7.51
N ARG A 42 -11.36 7.39 7.66
CA ARG A 42 -12.70 7.25 8.23
C ARG A 42 -12.64 7.30 9.75
N ASP A 43 -13.40 8.22 10.34
CA ASP A 43 -13.62 8.26 11.78
C ASP A 43 -14.20 6.93 12.28
N GLY A 44 -13.58 6.35 13.31
CA GLY A 44 -13.99 5.06 13.90
C GLY A 44 -13.33 3.82 13.28
N VAL A 45 -12.55 3.93 12.19
CA VAL A 45 -11.73 2.81 11.68
C VAL A 45 -10.31 2.95 12.22
N ASN A 46 -9.87 1.98 13.02
CA ASN A 46 -8.53 1.99 13.59
C ASN A 46 -7.54 1.39 12.57
N VAL A 47 -6.84 2.25 11.86
CA VAL A 47 -5.87 1.89 10.82
C VAL A 47 -4.46 2.22 11.28
N ASP A 48 -3.57 1.23 11.27
CA ASP A 48 -2.13 1.44 11.44
C ASP A 48 -1.42 1.28 10.11
N VAL A 49 -0.52 2.22 9.79
CA VAL A 49 0.44 2.03 8.69
C VAL A 49 1.79 1.66 9.27
N LEU A 50 2.40 0.61 8.72
CA LEU A 50 3.65 0.01 9.22
C LEU A 50 4.69 -0.04 8.09
N LYS A 51 5.96 0.15 8.46
CA LYS A 51 7.11 -0.19 7.60
C LYS A 51 7.77 -1.44 8.17
N LEU A 52 7.72 -2.53 7.40
CA LEU A 52 8.24 -3.83 7.79
C LEU A 52 9.56 -4.08 7.05
N PRO A 53 10.70 -4.13 7.74
CA PRO A 53 11.97 -4.43 7.09
C PRO A 53 11.97 -5.89 6.65
N ASN A 54 12.45 -6.16 5.43
CA ASN A 54 12.68 -7.51 4.95
C ASN A 54 14.16 -7.90 5.06
N CYS A 55 14.46 -9.19 4.89
CA CYS A 55 15.83 -9.71 4.97
C CYS A 55 16.79 -9.12 3.91
N LYS A 56 16.27 -8.45 2.88
CA LYS A 56 17.06 -7.82 1.80
C LYS A 56 17.30 -6.32 2.05
N GLY A 57 16.87 -5.79 3.20
CA GLY A 57 17.05 -4.38 3.54
C GLY A 57 16.05 -3.42 2.87
N ASN A 58 14.95 -3.94 2.32
CA ASN A 58 13.85 -3.11 1.83
C ASN A 58 12.75 -3.01 2.89
N ASP A 59 12.11 -1.85 2.96
CA ASP A 59 10.89 -1.68 3.75
C ASP A 59 9.66 -2.02 2.93
N ILE A 60 8.79 -2.88 3.49
CA ILE A 60 7.47 -3.17 2.95
C ILE A 60 6.46 -2.34 3.73
N VAL A 61 5.72 -1.48 3.03
CA VAL A 61 4.61 -0.74 3.63
C VAL A 61 3.40 -1.66 3.76
N ALA A 62 2.84 -1.74 4.96
CA ALA A 62 1.63 -2.52 5.24
C ALA A 62 0.58 -1.66 5.93
N ILE A 63 -0.69 -1.95 5.63
CA ILE A 63 -1.84 -1.30 6.26
C ILE A 63 -2.56 -2.36 7.10
N HIS A 64 -2.72 -2.10 8.40
CA HIS A 64 -3.42 -2.97 9.31
C HIS A 64 -4.71 -2.30 9.78
N VAL A 65 -5.83 -2.84 9.33
CA VAL A 65 -7.16 -2.39 9.74
C VAL A 65 -7.63 -3.22 10.92
N LYS A 66 -7.66 -2.63 12.11
CA LYS A 66 -8.07 -3.29 13.35
C LYS A 66 -9.60 -3.30 13.49
N ASN A 67 -10.15 -4.47 13.77
CA ASN A 67 -11.53 -4.65 14.18
C ASN A 67 -11.57 -5.44 15.51
N HIS A 68 -12.07 -4.81 16.58
CA HIS A 68 -12.09 -5.41 17.93
C HIS A 68 -12.94 -6.67 18.04
N LYS A 69 -13.86 -6.91 17.08
CA LYS A 69 -14.74 -8.09 17.06
C LYS A 69 -14.26 -9.17 16.06
N ALA A 70 -13.09 -9.01 15.45
CA ALA A 70 -12.58 -9.98 14.48
C ALA A 70 -12.15 -11.29 15.17
N SER A 71 -12.57 -12.42 14.62
CA SER A 71 -12.14 -13.75 15.06
C SER A 71 -11.00 -14.33 14.22
N ALA A 72 -10.61 -13.64 13.15
CA ALA A 72 -9.58 -14.06 12.21
C ALA A 72 -8.88 -12.85 11.59
N THR A 73 -7.65 -13.08 11.11
CA THR A 73 -6.83 -12.08 10.42
C THR A 73 -6.62 -12.53 8.98
N LEU A 74 -6.89 -11.63 8.03
CA LEU A 74 -6.58 -11.83 6.61
C LEU A 74 -5.29 -11.08 6.27
N LEU A 75 -4.30 -11.81 5.78
CA LEU A 75 -3.15 -11.21 5.12
C LEU A 75 -3.44 -11.13 3.62
N TYR A 76 -3.53 -9.91 3.10
CA TYR A 76 -3.76 -9.65 1.68
C TYR A 76 -2.54 -8.95 1.09
N SER A 77 -2.09 -9.45 -0.06
CA SER A 77 -1.12 -8.78 -0.93
C SER A 77 -1.80 -8.50 -2.25
N HIS A 78 -1.61 -7.29 -2.78
CA HIS A 78 -2.09 -6.95 -4.12
C HIS A 78 -1.32 -7.72 -5.21
N GLY A 79 -1.87 -7.73 -6.43
CA GLY A 79 -1.20 -8.29 -7.61
C GLY A 79 -0.02 -7.42 -8.09
N ASN A 80 0.69 -7.89 -9.10
CA ASN A 80 1.81 -7.15 -9.68
C ASN A 80 1.37 -5.78 -10.23
N ALA A 81 2.20 -4.75 -10.02
CA ALA A 81 2.03 -3.36 -10.43
C ALA A 81 0.72 -2.66 -10.02
N ALA A 82 0.09 -3.11 -8.95
CA ALA A 82 -0.90 -2.29 -8.26
C ALA A 82 -0.19 -1.21 -7.43
N ASP A 83 -0.61 0.04 -7.58
CA ASP A 83 -0.25 1.15 -6.69
C ASP A 83 -1.37 1.34 -5.66
N LEU A 84 -1.02 1.38 -4.37
CA LEU A 84 -2.01 1.54 -3.29
C LEU A 84 -2.78 2.85 -3.38
N GLY A 85 -2.16 3.94 -3.87
CA GLY A 85 -2.82 5.22 -4.09
C GLY A 85 -3.93 5.13 -5.12
N GLN A 86 -3.72 4.35 -6.19
CA GLN A 86 -4.73 4.07 -7.21
C GLN A 86 -5.86 3.15 -6.73
N MET A 87 -5.70 2.46 -5.59
CA MET A 87 -6.79 1.67 -5.00
C MET A 87 -7.79 2.54 -4.21
N PHE A 88 -7.45 3.80 -3.94
CA PHE A 88 -8.29 4.74 -3.19
C PHE A 88 -9.08 5.73 -4.05
N GLU A 89 -8.82 5.78 -5.37
CA GLU A 89 -9.72 6.41 -6.37
C GLU A 89 -10.97 5.55 -6.61
#